data_AF-A0A7S3A6M2-F1
#
_entry.id   AF-A0A7S3A6M2-F1
#
_cell.length_a   1.000
_cell.length_b   1.000
_cell.length_c   1.000
_cell.angle_alpha   90.00
_cell.angle_beta   90.00
_cell.angle_gamma   90.00
#
_symmetry.space_group_name_H-M   'P 1'
#
loop_
_entity.id
_entity.type
_entity.pdbx_description
1 polymer ?
#
loop_
_entity_poly.entity_id
_entity_poly.type
_entity_poly.pdbx_seq_one_letter_code
_entity_poly.pdbx_strand_id
1 'polypeptide(L)'
;MIMRGVFQNSGQNCLGIERILVQEENYEYVVSELKEQISQLRVGDYRNLAGLVDMGAMTMGQTALFKIQELVNDAVQNGADLVVGGSQLKFTPNGCFYKPTLLTNVKPDMRIAQEEVFGPVACVYKFSNDDECLRIINNCKLGLGATVFVNDRRRAKKYIDGIEAGVISVNEFGTHYMNQALPFGGTKDSGYGRFGGVEGLRACCLMKTVTMDKSRFLKPSLPRHVVYPILENSKSYVKELFYLIYSRTFFLKWEALRNIMIMHVYQAFEPTPRAIDKYLVECLEQELVLAEAERDDAVSQT
;
A
#
# COMPACT_ATOMS: atom_id res chain seq x y z
N MET A 1 10.36 16.72 -20.49
CA MET A 1 9.96 15.63 -19.57
C MET A 1 8.48 15.30 -19.66
N ILE A 2 7.57 16.28 -19.54
CA ILE A 2 6.12 16.06 -19.71
C ILE A 2 5.81 15.28 -20.99
N MET A 3 6.31 15.72 -22.14
CA MET A 3 6.13 15.02 -23.43
C MET A 3 6.49 13.54 -23.37
N ARG A 4 7.63 13.20 -22.77
CA ARG A 4 8.06 11.81 -22.62
C ARG A 4 7.15 11.07 -21.65
N GLY A 5 6.77 11.67 -20.53
CA GLY A 5 5.92 11.04 -19.53
C GLY A 5 4.50 10.73 -20.02
N VAL A 6 3.94 11.58 -20.89
CA VAL A 6 2.60 11.38 -21.46
C VAL A 6 2.65 10.45 -22.69
N PHE A 7 3.60 10.66 -23.61
CA PHE A 7 3.53 10.06 -24.95
C PHE A 7 4.47 8.87 -25.17
N GLN A 8 5.41 8.59 -24.26
CA GLN A 8 6.22 7.38 -24.35
C GLN A 8 5.32 6.15 -24.32
N ASN A 9 5.56 5.20 -25.22
CA ASN A 9 4.72 4.01 -25.41
C ASN A 9 3.25 4.36 -25.72
N SER A 10 3.00 5.50 -26.35
CA SER A 10 1.65 6.00 -26.62
C SER A 10 0.78 6.15 -25.36
N GLY A 11 1.42 6.52 -24.24
CA GLY A 11 0.74 6.67 -22.94
C GLY A 11 0.36 5.36 -22.25
N GLN A 12 0.77 4.22 -22.80
CA GLN A 12 0.51 2.89 -22.23
C GLN A 12 1.56 2.57 -21.16
N ASN A 13 1.55 3.32 -20.06
CA ASN A 13 2.49 3.19 -18.98
C ASN A 13 1.78 3.45 -17.65
N CYS A 14 1.90 2.55 -16.68
CA CYS A 14 1.27 2.70 -15.37
C CYS A 14 1.80 3.92 -14.59
N LEU A 15 3.07 4.32 -14.77
CA LEU A 15 3.59 5.61 -14.26
C LEU A 15 3.48 6.75 -15.28
N GLY A 16 2.78 6.55 -16.40
CA GLY A 16 2.55 7.60 -17.38
C GLY A 16 1.93 8.85 -16.74
N ILE A 17 2.32 10.01 -17.23
CA ILE A 17 1.71 11.26 -16.79
C ILE A 17 0.38 11.42 -17.52
N GLU A 18 -0.73 11.36 -16.80
CA GLU A 18 -2.07 11.64 -17.36
C GLU A 18 -2.60 13.01 -16.90
N ARG A 19 -2.27 13.42 -15.67
CA ARG A 19 -2.71 14.68 -15.05
C ARG A 19 -1.54 15.61 -14.81
N ILE A 20 -1.60 16.81 -15.39
CA ILE A 20 -0.55 17.84 -15.31
C ILE A 20 -1.13 19.04 -14.59
N LEU A 21 -0.69 19.29 -13.36
CA LEU A 21 -1.11 20.46 -12.57
C LEU A 21 -0.09 21.57 -12.74
N VAL A 22 -0.54 22.75 -13.19
CA VAL A 22 0.32 23.92 -13.44
C VAL A 22 -0.16 25.10 -12.61
N GLN A 23 0.77 25.79 -11.97
CA GLN A 23 0.48 27.02 -11.21
C GLN A 23 0.00 28.12 -12.16
N GLU A 24 -1.02 28.87 -11.76
CA GLU A 24 -1.74 29.85 -12.60
C GLU A 24 -0.83 30.78 -13.42
N GLU A 25 0.26 31.28 -12.83
CA GLU A 25 1.22 32.19 -13.46
C GLU A 25 1.92 31.57 -14.70
N ASN A 26 2.05 30.24 -14.73
CA ASN A 26 2.73 29.50 -15.80
C ASN A 26 1.75 28.75 -16.71
N TYR A 27 0.44 28.80 -16.43
CA TYR A 27 -0.55 27.95 -17.10
C TYR A 27 -0.57 28.16 -18.62
N GLU A 28 -0.73 29.42 -19.05
CA GLU A 28 -0.83 29.76 -20.47
C GLU A 28 0.43 29.38 -21.25
N TYR A 29 1.61 29.67 -20.68
CA TYR A 29 2.89 29.31 -21.27
C TYR A 29 3.05 27.78 -21.43
N VAL A 30 2.73 27.00 -20.40
CA VAL A 30 2.86 25.54 -20.48
C VAL A 30 1.85 24.96 -21.47
N VAL A 31 0.61 25.45 -21.50
CA VAL A 31 -0.40 24.99 -22.46
C VAL A 31 0.02 25.31 -23.89
N SER A 32 0.56 26.51 -24.17
CA SER A 32 1.02 26.87 -25.51
C SER A 32 2.18 26.00 -25.99
N GLU A 33 3.18 25.77 -25.12
CA GLU A 33 4.34 24.91 -25.43
C GLU A 33 3.91 23.47 -25.67
N LEU A 34 3.02 22.93 -24.83
CA LEU A 34 2.49 21.58 -25.00
C LEU A 34 1.70 21.47 -26.32
N LYS A 35 0.83 22.44 -26.62
CA LYS A 35 0.07 22.46 -27.87
C LYS A 35 0.99 22.39 -29.09
N GLU A 36 2.04 23.21 -29.12
CA GLU A 36 3.00 23.24 -30.22
C GLU A 36 3.71 21.89 -30.36
N GLN A 37 4.32 21.39 -29.28
CA GLN A 37 5.10 20.15 -29.31
C GLN A 37 4.24 18.92 -29.64
N ILE A 38 3.03 18.84 -29.09
CA ILE A 38 2.08 17.74 -29.34
C ILE A 38 1.65 17.73 -30.81
N SER A 39 1.45 18.90 -31.42
CA SER A 39 1.02 19.01 -32.82
C SER A 39 2.09 18.52 -33.82
N GLN A 40 3.36 18.48 -33.41
CA GLN A 40 4.47 18.03 -34.25
C GLN A 40 4.78 16.53 -34.13
N LEU A 41 4.15 15.82 -33.19
CA LEU A 41 4.42 14.39 -32.97
C LEU A 41 3.95 13.56 -34.17
N ARG A 42 4.87 12.76 -34.73
CA ARG A 42 4.61 11.85 -35.84
C ARG A 42 4.16 10.51 -35.31
N VAL A 43 2.90 10.19 -35.55
CA VAL A 43 2.32 8.88 -35.20
C VAL A 43 2.32 7.97 -36.42
N GLY A 44 2.78 6.74 -36.26
CA GLY A 44 2.72 5.78 -37.35
C GLY A 44 3.38 4.44 -37.08
N ASP A 45 3.38 3.62 -38.10
CA ASP A 45 4.11 2.35 -38.11
C ASP A 45 5.54 2.59 -38.58
N TYR A 46 6.51 2.38 -37.69
CA TYR A 46 7.94 2.55 -37.98
C TYR A 46 8.43 1.66 -39.13
N ARG A 47 7.69 0.59 -39.48
CA ARG A 47 8.03 -0.32 -40.59
C ARG A 47 7.59 0.22 -41.96
N ASN A 48 6.59 1.10 -42.00
CA ASN A 48 5.96 1.59 -43.23
C ASN A 48 6.35 3.03 -43.58
N LEU A 49 7.19 3.67 -42.78
CA LEU A 49 7.63 5.04 -43.00
C LEU A 49 9.14 5.05 -43.27
N ALA A 50 9.56 5.65 -44.38
CA ALA A 50 10.96 5.95 -44.68
C ALA A 50 11.55 7.06 -43.77
N GLY A 51 10.99 7.25 -42.57
CA GLY A 51 11.19 8.43 -41.73
C GLY A 51 10.99 8.14 -40.24
N LEU A 52 11.30 9.17 -39.44
CA LEU A 52 11.25 9.14 -37.99
C LEU A 52 9.79 9.12 -37.48
N VAL A 53 9.48 8.17 -36.60
CA VAL A 53 8.19 8.04 -35.89
C VAL A 53 8.43 8.30 -34.42
N ASP A 54 7.61 9.17 -33.82
CA ASP A 54 7.73 9.54 -32.41
C ASP A 54 6.83 8.69 -31.51
N MET A 55 5.69 8.22 -32.04
CA MET A 55 4.69 7.47 -31.27
C MET A 55 4.07 6.33 -32.09
N GLY A 56 3.97 5.15 -31.48
CA GLY A 56 3.49 3.92 -32.12
C GLY A 56 2.00 3.63 -31.89
N ALA A 57 1.60 2.39 -32.19
CA ALA A 57 0.22 1.92 -32.03
C ALA A 57 -0.14 1.63 -30.57
N MET A 58 -1.44 1.68 -30.29
CA MET A 58 -2.05 1.06 -29.12
C MET A 58 -1.97 -0.46 -29.24
N THR A 59 -1.51 -1.13 -28.19
CA THR A 59 -1.28 -2.58 -28.16
C THR A 59 -2.55 -3.37 -27.83
N MET A 60 -3.51 -2.73 -27.15
CA MET A 60 -4.77 -3.33 -26.70
C MET A 60 -5.91 -3.22 -27.73
N GLY A 61 -5.56 -2.94 -29.00
CA GLY A 61 -6.49 -2.94 -30.12
C GLY A 61 -7.58 -1.87 -30.06
N GLN A 62 -8.69 -2.15 -30.74
CA GLN A 62 -9.79 -1.20 -30.93
C GLN A 62 -10.51 -0.85 -29.61
N THR A 63 -10.58 -1.79 -28.66
CA THR A 63 -11.20 -1.57 -27.34
C THR A 63 -10.54 -0.42 -26.58
N ALA A 64 -9.21 -0.33 -26.60
CA ALA A 64 -8.50 0.79 -25.98
C ALA A 64 -8.81 2.12 -26.69
N LEU A 65 -8.85 2.12 -28.03
CA LEU A 65 -9.21 3.32 -28.79
C LEU A 65 -10.62 3.82 -28.48
N PHE A 66 -11.58 2.90 -28.27
CA PHE A 66 -12.94 3.26 -27.89
C PHE A 66 -13.00 3.82 -26.47
N LYS A 67 -12.34 3.18 -25.49
CA LYS A 67 -12.26 3.69 -24.11
C LYS A 67 -11.67 5.09 -24.05
N ILE A 68 -10.53 5.31 -24.74
CA ILE A 68 -9.89 6.63 -24.79
C ILE A 68 -10.83 7.65 -25.43
N GLN A 69 -11.45 7.32 -26.56
CA GLN A 69 -12.38 8.24 -27.23
C GLN A 69 -13.60 8.56 -26.36
N GLU A 70 -14.13 7.60 -25.63
CA GLU A 70 -15.24 7.79 -24.70
C GLU A 70 -14.87 8.78 -23.59
N LEU A 71 -13.71 8.59 -22.95
CA LEU A 71 -13.23 9.48 -21.89
C LEU A 71 -12.97 10.90 -22.41
N VAL A 72 -12.38 11.04 -23.60
CA VAL A 72 -12.15 12.34 -24.23
C VAL A 72 -13.48 13.04 -24.56
N ASN A 73 -14.43 12.30 -25.14
CA ASN A 73 -15.75 12.86 -25.47
C ASN A 73 -16.52 13.28 -24.22
N ASP A 74 -16.52 12.45 -23.17
CA ASP A 74 -17.12 12.76 -21.87
C ASP A 74 -16.51 14.02 -21.26
N ALA A 75 -15.18 14.15 -21.27
CA ALA A 75 -14.50 15.34 -20.77
C ALA A 75 -14.93 16.61 -21.51
N VAL A 76 -14.97 16.56 -22.85
CA VAL A 76 -15.41 17.70 -23.68
C VAL A 76 -16.87 18.05 -23.43
N GLN A 77 -17.76 17.05 -23.32
CA GLN A 77 -19.17 17.26 -22.99
C GLN A 77 -19.37 17.92 -21.61
N ASN A 78 -18.48 17.63 -20.65
CA ASN A 78 -18.51 18.21 -19.32
C ASN A 78 -17.74 19.55 -19.19
N GLY A 79 -17.24 20.09 -20.31
CA GLY A 79 -16.66 21.43 -20.40
C GLY A 79 -15.13 21.51 -20.45
N ALA A 80 -14.44 20.38 -20.66
CA ALA A 80 -13.02 20.42 -21.01
C ALA A 80 -12.83 20.92 -22.46
N ASP A 81 -11.73 21.63 -22.70
CA ASP A 81 -11.40 22.11 -24.04
C ASP A 81 -10.45 21.13 -24.75
N LEU A 82 -10.83 20.72 -25.96
CA LEU A 82 -9.95 19.95 -26.83
C LEU A 82 -9.02 20.87 -27.62
N VAL A 83 -7.76 20.95 -27.19
CA VAL A 83 -6.77 21.88 -27.76
C VAL A 83 -6.08 21.27 -29.00
N VAL A 84 -5.73 19.99 -28.94
CA VAL A 84 -5.07 19.22 -30.01
C VAL A 84 -5.54 17.77 -29.96
N GLY A 85 -5.63 17.11 -31.13
CA GLY A 85 -5.83 15.66 -31.22
C GLY A 85 -7.29 15.24 -31.06
N GLY A 86 -7.56 14.34 -30.12
CA GLY A 86 -8.91 13.90 -29.73
C GLY A 86 -9.57 12.90 -30.68
N SER A 87 -8.81 12.26 -31.56
CA SER A 87 -9.36 11.29 -32.50
C SER A 87 -8.41 10.15 -32.81
N GLN A 88 -8.98 9.02 -33.22
CA GLN A 88 -8.23 7.92 -33.86
C GLN A 88 -7.62 8.39 -35.20
N LEU A 89 -6.52 7.75 -35.61
CA LEU A 89 -5.94 7.90 -36.95
C LEU A 89 -6.61 6.89 -37.90
N LYS A 90 -7.30 7.39 -38.93
CA LYS A 90 -8.12 6.58 -39.84
C LYS A 90 -7.37 5.98 -41.03
N PHE A 91 -6.13 6.42 -41.29
CA PHE A 91 -5.43 6.16 -42.56
C PHE A 91 -4.45 4.98 -42.54
N THR A 92 -4.34 4.25 -41.42
CA THR A 92 -3.36 3.16 -41.28
C THR A 92 -4.03 1.81 -41.46
N PRO A 93 -3.76 1.06 -42.56
CA PRO A 93 -4.46 -0.19 -42.87
C PRO A 93 -4.31 -1.29 -41.81
N ASN A 94 -3.25 -1.24 -40.98
CA ASN A 94 -2.81 -2.37 -40.16
C ASN A 94 -2.45 -2.01 -38.70
N GLY A 95 -3.05 -0.98 -38.09
CA GLY A 95 -2.79 -0.70 -36.68
C GLY A 95 -3.79 0.22 -36.00
N CYS A 96 -3.83 0.13 -34.67
CA CYS A 96 -4.69 0.94 -33.80
C CYS A 96 -3.91 2.17 -33.34
N PHE A 97 -4.14 3.33 -33.95
CA PHE A 97 -3.41 4.55 -33.62
C PHE A 97 -4.35 5.64 -33.11
N TYR A 98 -3.94 6.34 -32.05
CA TYR A 98 -4.65 7.48 -31.48
C TYR A 98 -3.80 8.74 -31.61
N LYS A 99 -4.40 9.88 -31.92
CA LYS A 99 -3.65 11.13 -32.02
C LYS A 99 -3.21 11.59 -30.62
N PRO A 100 -1.99 12.14 -30.46
CA PRO A 100 -1.57 12.79 -29.24
C PRO A 100 -2.56 13.90 -28.91
N THR A 101 -3.11 13.88 -27.70
CA THR A 101 -4.27 14.70 -27.34
C THR A 101 -3.94 15.59 -26.15
N LEU A 102 -4.38 16.85 -26.23
CA LEU A 102 -4.25 17.83 -25.15
C LEU A 102 -5.64 18.33 -24.77
N LEU A 103 -5.98 18.15 -23.50
CA LEU A 103 -7.19 18.69 -22.89
C LEU A 103 -6.83 19.73 -21.83
N THR A 104 -7.52 20.86 -21.86
CA THR A 104 -7.45 21.91 -20.85
C THR A 104 -8.81 22.09 -20.18
N ASN A 105 -8.88 22.91 -19.13
CA ASN A 105 -10.10 23.14 -18.36
C ASN A 105 -10.75 21.86 -17.81
N VAL A 106 -9.93 20.83 -17.53
CA VAL A 106 -10.39 19.57 -16.96
C VAL A 106 -10.70 19.78 -15.48
N LYS A 107 -11.86 19.32 -15.03
CA LYS A 107 -12.27 19.39 -13.62
C LYS A 107 -11.94 18.08 -12.90
N PRO A 108 -11.61 18.13 -11.59
CA PRO A 108 -11.21 16.93 -10.86
C PRO A 108 -12.27 15.83 -10.77
N ASP A 109 -13.55 16.14 -10.98
CA ASP A 109 -14.68 15.20 -10.91
C ASP A 109 -15.02 14.53 -12.25
N MET A 110 -14.42 14.97 -13.36
CA MET A 110 -14.61 14.34 -14.68
C MET A 110 -14.06 12.92 -14.69
N ARG A 111 -14.67 12.03 -15.50
CA ARG A 111 -14.22 10.63 -15.61
C ARG A 111 -12.76 10.51 -16.01
N ILE A 112 -12.30 11.33 -16.96
CA ILE A 112 -10.90 11.36 -17.40
C ILE A 112 -9.90 11.75 -16.30
N ALA A 113 -10.35 12.38 -15.21
CA ALA A 113 -9.53 12.71 -14.05
C ALA A 113 -9.48 11.59 -13.00
N GLN A 114 -10.45 10.66 -13.06
CA GLN A 114 -10.68 9.61 -12.06
C GLN A 114 -10.34 8.20 -12.56
N GLU A 115 -10.45 7.96 -13.87
CA GLU A 115 -10.20 6.69 -14.51
C GLU A 115 -8.84 6.70 -15.22
N GLU A 116 -8.15 5.56 -15.23
CA GLU A 116 -6.92 5.39 -16.01
C GLU A 116 -7.24 5.46 -17.51
N VAL A 117 -6.61 6.41 -18.20
CA VAL A 117 -6.75 6.57 -19.66
C VAL A 117 -5.92 5.53 -20.39
N PHE A 118 -4.69 5.28 -19.92
CA PHE A 118 -3.72 4.36 -20.51
C PHE A 118 -3.50 4.62 -22.01
N GLY A 119 -3.40 5.90 -22.38
CA GLY A 119 -3.35 6.38 -23.75
C GLY A 119 -2.72 7.76 -23.87
N PRO A 120 -2.51 8.26 -25.09
CA PRO A 120 -1.70 9.45 -25.34
C PRO A 120 -2.51 10.74 -25.14
N VAL A 121 -2.98 10.98 -23.90
CA VAL A 121 -3.81 12.13 -23.54
C VAL A 121 -3.19 12.88 -22.36
N ALA A 122 -2.88 14.16 -22.58
CA ALA A 122 -2.44 15.09 -21.54
C ALA A 122 -3.64 15.91 -21.04
N CYS A 123 -3.96 15.82 -19.75
CA CYS A 123 -4.95 16.69 -19.11
C CYS A 123 -4.26 17.76 -18.26
N VAL A 124 -4.45 19.04 -18.59
CA VAL A 124 -3.80 20.16 -17.89
C VAL A 124 -4.79 20.90 -16.99
N TYR A 125 -4.45 20.96 -15.71
CA TYR A 125 -5.21 21.58 -14.64
C TYR A 125 -4.48 22.84 -14.17
N LYS A 126 -5.25 23.85 -13.78
CA LYS A 126 -4.72 25.07 -13.18
C LYS A 126 -4.90 25.01 -11.66
N PHE A 127 -3.92 25.48 -10.90
CA PHE A 127 -4.04 25.69 -9.46
C PHE A 127 -3.43 27.03 -9.05
N SER A 128 -3.90 27.58 -7.93
CA SER A 128 -3.52 28.91 -7.44
C SER A 128 -2.50 28.82 -6.30
N ASN A 129 -2.60 27.78 -5.46
CA ASN A 129 -1.70 27.57 -4.33
C ASN A 129 -1.40 26.08 -4.06
N ASP A 130 -0.42 25.81 -3.20
CA ASP A 130 0.06 24.46 -2.92
C ASP A 130 -0.98 23.55 -2.28
N ASP A 131 -1.85 24.08 -1.41
CA ASP A 131 -2.87 23.28 -0.74
C ASP A 131 -3.97 22.87 -1.73
N GLU A 132 -4.33 23.77 -2.65
CA GLU A 132 -5.20 23.45 -3.77
C GLU A 132 -4.59 22.37 -4.68
N CYS A 133 -3.30 22.49 -5.01
CA CYS A 133 -2.59 21.50 -5.81
C CYS A 133 -2.63 20.11 -5.15
N LEU A 134 -2.32 20.04 -3.85
CA LEU A 134 -2.38 18.80 -3.06
C LEU A 134 -3.79 18.20 -3.03
N ARG A 135 -4.83 19.04 -2.90
CA ARG A 135 -6.23 18.59 -2.95
C ARG A 135 -6.56 17.99 -4.32
N ILE A 136 -6.20 18.65 -5.42
CA ILE A 136 -6.50 18.19 -6.78
C ILE A 136 -5.74 16.88 -7.09
N ILE A 137 -4.44 16.82 -6.79
CA ILE A 137 -3.63 15.63 -7.13
C ILE A 137 -4.08 14.41 -6.33
N ASN A 138 -4.43 14.57 -5.04
CA ASN A 138 -4.90 13.48 -4.19
C ASN A 138 -6.37 13.11 -4.43
N ASN A 139 -7.16 13.95 -5.12
CA ASN A 139 -8.51 13.63 -5.58
C ASN A 139 -8.47 12.67 -6.79
N CYS A 140 -7.90 11.50 -6.59
CA CYS A 140 -7.89 10.38 -7.51
C CYS A 140 -7.77 9.10 -6.69
N LYS A 141 -8.45 8.05 -7.14
CA LYS A 141 -8.37 6.73 -6.51
C LYS A 141 -7.04 6.04 -6.77
N LEU A 142 -6.31 6.46 -7.81
CA LEU A 142 -5.00 5.93 -8.15
C LEU A 142 -3.89 6.70 -7.42
N GLY A 143 -2.83 5.99 -7.06
CA GLY A 143 -1.70 6.51 -6.29
C GLY A 143 -0.40 5.75 -6.59
N LEU A 144 -0.14 5.39 -7.85
CA LEU A 144 1.10 4.68 -8.20
C LEU A 144 2.32 5.59 -8.07
N GLY A 145 2.30 6.74 -8.75
CA GLY A 145 3.39 7.71 -8.64
C GLY A 145 3.03 9.11 -9.10
N ALA A 146 3.92 10.04 -8.79
CA ALA A 146 3.81 11.45 -9.13
C ALA A 146 5.19 12.05 -9.41
N THR A 147 5.21 13.12 -10.20
CA THR A 147 6.40 13.94 -10.42
C THR A 147 6.11 15.37 -10.00
N VAL A 148 7.06 15.99 -9.29
CA VAL A 148 6.99 17.37 -8.83
C VAL A 148 8.10 18.17 -9.49
N PHE A 149 7.75 19.22 -10.24
CA PHE A 149 8.72 20.17 -10.80
C PHE A 149 8.73 21.45 -9.96
N VAL A 150 9.81 21.65 -9.19
CA VAL A 150 9.93 22.78 -8.26
C VAL A 150 11.39 23.06 -7.93
N ASN A 151 11.74 24.34 -7.83
CA ASN A 151 13.10 24.76 -7.47
C ASN A 151 13.29 24.93 -5.95
N ASP A 152 12.24 25.36 -5.24
CA ASP A 152 12.29 25.54 -3.80
C ASP A 152 12.22 24.20 -3.04
N ARG A 153 13.23 23.95 -2.19
CA ARG A 153 13.35 22.68 -1.45
C ARG A 153 12.30 22.50 -0.37
N ARG A 154 11.82 23.58 0.26
CA ARG A 154 10.78 23.49 1.31
C ARG A 154 9.44 23.12 0.68
N ARG A 155 9.11 23.74 -0.45
CA ARG A 155 7.95 23.43 -1.28
C ARG A 155 8.04 22.02 -1.85
N ALA A 156 9.22 21.58 -2.30
CA ALA A 156 9.45 20.18 -2.68
C ALA A 156 9.10 19.21 -1.54
N LYS A 157 9.61 19.48 -0.33
CA LYS A 157 9.30 18.65 0.85
C LYS A 157 7.80 18.63 1.17
N LYS A 158 7.12 19.79 1.09
CA LYS A 158 5.67 19.87 1.29
C LYS A 158 4.92 18.94 0.32
N TYR A 159 5.31 18.92 -0.96
CA TYR A 159 4.70 18.02 -1.94
C TYR A 159 5.05 16.54 -1.69
N ILE A 160 6.31 16.23 -1.35
CA ILE A 160 6.72 14.85 -1.03
C ILE A 160 5.90 14.30 0.14
N ASP A 161 5.73 15.10 1.20
CA ASP A 161 5.00 14.68 2.40
C ASP A 161 3.47 14.65 2.19
N GLY A 162 2.95 15.48 1.29
CA GLY A 162 1.52 15.67 1.08
C GLY A 162 0.89 14.84 -0.04
N ILE A 163 1.67 14.39 -1.03
CA ILE A 163 1.15 13.59 -2.15
C ILE A 163 0.97 12.14 -1.71
N GLU A 164 -0.23 11.61 -1.89
CA GLU A 164 -0.58 10.22 -1.59
C GLU A 164 -0.26 9.31 -2.80
N ALA A 165 1.04 9.06 -3.00
CA ALA A 165 1.51 8.19 -4.07
C ALA A 165 2.65 7.27 -3.59
N GLY A 166 2.80 6.12 -4.24
CA GLY A 166 3.82 5.17 -3.86
C GLY A 166 5.24 5.56 -4.32
N VAL A 167 5.36 6.23 -5.46
CA VAL A 167 6.65 6.64 -6.05
C VAL A 167 6.60 8.13 -6.37
N ILE A 168 7.56 8.91 -5.86
CA ILE A 168 7.63 10.35 -6.12
C ILE A 168 8.99 10.72 -6.72
N SER A 169 8.96 11.42 -7.85
CA SER A 169 10.13 12.02 -8.49
C SER A 169 10.11 13.54 -8.32
N VAL A 170 11.27 14.15 -8.10
CA VAL A 170 11.42 15.61 -8.06
C VAL A 170 12.32 16.06 -9.20
N ASN A 171 11.83 16.99 -10.03
CA ASN A 171 12.49 17.55 -11.21
C ASN A 171 12.91 16.51 -12.26
N GLU A 172 12.27 15.33 -12.27
CA GLU A 172 12.59 14.24 -13.18
C GLU A 172 11.37 13.32 -13.39
N PHE A 173 11.39 12.52 -14.46
CA PHE A 173 10.35 11.51 -14.70
C PHE A 173 10.96 10.12 -14.94
N GLY A 174 10.49 9.12 -14.21
CA GLY A 174 10.71 7.70 -14.54
C GLY A 174 12.08 7.12 -14.17
N THR A 175 13.02 7.90 -13.61
CA THR A 175 14.35 7.40 -13.18
C THR A 175 14.28 6.26 -12.17
N HIS A 176 13.19 6.15 -11.40
CA HIS A 176 12.96 5.01 -10.51
C HIS A 176 12.97 3.66 -11.23
N TYR A 177 12.55 3.60 -12.50
CA TYR A 177 12.63 2.37 -13.29
C TYR A 177 14.08 1.93 -13.55
N MET A 178 15.02 2.86 -13.57
CA MET A 178 16.43 2.57 -13.84
C MET A 178 17.20 2.17 -12.59
N ASN A 179 16.65 2.40 -11.40
CA ASN A 179 17.29 2.05 -10.14
C ASN A 179 16.57 0.88 -9.46
N GLN A 180 17.05 -0.33 -9.75
CA GLN A 180 16.48 -1.59 -9.23
C GLN A 180 16.65 -1.76 -7.71
N ALA A 181 17.44 -0.90 -7.05
CA ALA A 181 17.55 -0.88 -5.59
C ALA A 181 16.41 -0.10 -4.91
N LEU A 182 15.62 0.68 -5.65
CA LEU A 182 14.48 1.40 -5.11
C LEU A 182 13.22 0.52 -5.08
N PRO A 183 12.43 0.55 -3.98
CA PRO A 183 11.16 -0.13 -3.95
C PRO A 183 10.15 0.59 -4.85
N PHE A 184 9.45 -0.18 -5.66
CA PHE A 184 8.42 0.26 -6.58
C PHE A 184 7.08 -0.37 -6.22
N GLY A 185 6.03 0.45 -6.17
CA GLY A 185 4.66 0.03 -5.93
C GLY A 185 3.82 1.22 -5.51
N GLY A 186 2.51 1.08 -5.61
CA GLY A 186 1.56 2.16 -5.39
C GLY A 186 1.02 2.26 -3.97
N THR A 187 -0.07 3.01 -3.87
CA THR A 187 -1.02 3.04 -2.76
C THR A 187 -2.43 3.20 -3.33
N LYS A 188 -3.47 3.22 -2.48
CA LYS A 188 -4.89 3.26 -2.88
C LYS A 188 -5.23 2.11 -3.84
N ASP A 189 -6.01 2.39 -4.89
CA ASP A 189 -6.41 1.40 -5.89
C ASP A 189 -5.25 1.00 -6.81
N SER A 190 -4.09 1.69 -6.74
CA SER A 190 -2.87 1.27 -7.44
C SER A 190 -2.14 0.09 -6.77
N GLY A 191 -2.68 -0.43 -5.67
CA GLY A 191 -2.24 -1.67 -5.04
C GLY A 191 -1.43 -1.48 -3.76
N TYR A 192 -1.09 -2.62 -3.14
CA TYR A 192 -0.31 -2.70 -1.90
C TYR A 192 0.96 -3.54 -2.11
N GLY A 193 1.95 -3.35 -1.23
CA GLY A 193 3.24 -4.03 -1.33
C GLY A 193 4.23 -3.30 -2.26
N ARG A 194 5.44 -3.85 -2.39
CA ARG A 194 6.54 -3.29 -3.18
C ARG A 194 7.34 -4.41 -3.84
N PHE A 195 7.81 -4.15 -5.06
CA PHE A 195 8.87 -4.94 -5.71
C PHE A 195 10.12 -4.07 -5.88
N GLY A 196 11.26 -4.67 -6.25
CA GLY A 196 12.54 -3.95 -6.29
C GLY A 196 13.12 -3.70 -4.90
N GLY A 197 14.43 -3.47 -4.83
CA GLY A 197 15.15 -3.31 -3.57
C GLY A 197 15.09 -4.53 -2.64
N VAL A 198 15.42 -4.30 -1.37
CA VAL A 198 15.38 -5.33 -0.32
C VAL A 198 13.93 -5.68 0.04
N GLU A 199 13.03 -4.70 -0.07
CA GLU A 199 11.60 -4.83 0.16
C GLU A 199 10.97 -5.84 -0.80
N GLY A 200 11.28 -5.74 -2.10
CA GLY A 200 10.80 -6.68 -3.11
C GLY A 200 11.30 -8.10 -2.89
N LEU A 201 12.58 -8.27 -2.53
CA LEU A 201 13.12 -9.61 -2.22
C LEU A 201 12.45 -10.21 -0.98
N ARG A 202 12.22 -9.41 0.07
CA ARG A 202 11.51 -9.85 1.28
C ARG A 202 10.07 -10.23 0.99
N ALA A 203 9.40 -9.55 0.05
CA ALA A 203 8.04 -9.89 -0.36
C ALA A 203 7.92 -11.29 -0.99
N CYS A 204 9.01 -11.82 -1.56
CA CYS A 204 9.09 -13.18 -2.12
C CYS A 204 9.48 -14.24 -1.07
N CYS A 205 9.69 -13.86 0.20
CA CYS A 205 10.15 -14.76 1.25
C CYS A 205 9.00 -15.22 2.16
N LEU A 206 9.02 -16.49 2.57
CA LEU A 206 8.15 -16.99 3.63
C LEU A 206 8.77 -16.66 4.99
N MET A 207 8.20 -15.70 5.72
CA MET A 207 8.70 -15.31 7.04
C MET A 207 8.43 -16.43 8.07
N LYS A 208 9.48 -16.85 8.78
CA LYS A 208 9.39 -17.81 9.89
C LYS A 208 9.91 -17.19 11.17
N THR A 209 9.03 -17.06 12.16
CA THR A 209 9.43 -16.63 13.51
C THR A 209 9.92 -17.83 14.31
N VAL A 210 11.09 -17.69 14.93
CA VAL A 210 11.68 -18.71 15.80
C VAL A 210 12.09 -18.05 17.12
N THR A 211 11.60 -18.60 18.22
CA THR A 211 12.05 -18.25 19.58
C THR A 211 12.84 -19.43 20.14
N MET A 212 14.04 -19.15 20.63
CA MET A 212 14.92 -20.17 21.21
C MET A 212 15.53 -19.63 22.49
N ASP A 213 15.61 -20.49 23.51
CA ASP A 213 16.26 -20.14 24.77
C ASP A 213 17.74 -19.84 24.53
N LYS A 214 18.20 -18.70 25.05
CA LYS A 214 19.60 -18.25 24.88
C LYS A 214 20.60 -19.16 25.61
N SER A 215 20.18 -19.82 26.68
CA SER A 215 21.05 -20.63 27.53
C SER A 215 20.42 -21.99 27.77
N ARG A 216 21.22 -23.05 27.60
CA ARG A 216 20.83 -24.42 27.98
C ARG A 216 20.70 -24.62 29.49
N PHE A 217 21.26 -23.70 30.29
CA PHE A 217 21.32 -23.80 31.74
C PHE A 217 20.25 -22.97 32.44
N LEU A 218 19.82 -21.85 31.83
CA LEU A 218 18.74 -21.03 32.33
C LEU A 218 17.46 -21.40 31.57
N LYS A 219 16.71 -22.36 32.11
CA LYS A 219 15.38 -22.68 31.60
C LYS A 219 14.41 -21.65 32.16
N PRO A 220 13.83 -20.75 31.35
CA PRO A 220 12.82 -19.83 31.84
C PRO A 220 11.63 -20.66 32.31
N SER A 221 11.45 -20.76 33.62
CA SER A 221 10.23 -21.29 34.21
C SER A 221 9.22 -20.16 34.35
N LEU A 222 7.97 -20.48 34.08
CA LEU A 222 6.87 -19.60 34.40
C LEU A 222 6.83 -19.40 35.93
N PRO A 223 6.66 -18.15 36.43
CA PRO A 223 6.45 -17.90 37.85
C PRO A 223 5.28 -18.73 38.38
N ARG A 224 5.35 -19.17 39.64
CA ARG A 224 4.35 -20.08 40.23
C ARG A 224 2.91 -19.58 40.13
N HIS A 225 2.71 -18.26 40.20
CA HIS A 225 1.40 -17.62 40.04
C HIS A 225 0.82 -17.72 38.62
N VAL A 226 1.57 -18.18 37.63
CA VAL A 226 1.10 -18.38 36.24
C VAL A 226 1.30 -19.82 35.77
N VAL A 227 1.67 -20.72 36.68
CA VAL A 227 1.72 -22.18 36.46
C VAL A 227 0.44 -22.80 37.00
N TYR A 228 -0.05 -23.85 36.34
CA TYR A 228 -1.22 -24.60 36.80
C TYR A 228 -0.90 -25.54 37.97
N PRO A 229 -1.82 -25.75 38.93
CA PRO A 229 -3.14 -25.11 39.03
C PRO A 229 -3.05 -23.63 39.42
N ILE A 230 -3.97 -22.81 38.89
CA ILE A 230 -4.01 -21.36 39.12
C ILE A 230 -4.26 -21.09 40.61
N LEU A 231 -3.49 -20.17 41.18
CA LEU A 231 -3.61 -19.74 42.58
C LEU A 231 -4.58 -18.57 42.70
N GLU A 232 -5.16 -18.35 43.89
CA GLU A 232 -6.09 -17.25 44.12
C GLU A 232 -5.48 -15.87 43.81
N ASN A 233 -4.19 -15.70 44.12
CA ASN A 233 -3.45 -14.46 43.88
C ASN A 233 -2.90 -14.32 42.45
N SER A 234 -3.10 -15.30 41.56
CA SER A 234 -2.59 -15.28 40.18
C SER A 234 -3.07 -14.07 39.38
N LYS A 235 -4.34 -13.67 39.56
CA LYS A 235 -4.90 -12.49 38.89
C LYS A 235 -4.19 -11.20 39.28
N SER A 236 -3.96 -11.02 40.59
CA SER A 236 -3.24 -9.86 41.13
C SER A 236 -1.79 -9.87 40.67
N TYR A 237 -1.12 -11.02 40.70
CA TYR A 237 0.25 -11.15 40.22
C TYR A 237 0.39 -10.75 38.74
N VAL A 238 -0.49 -11.26 37.87
CA VAL A 238 -0.48 -10.91 36.44
C VAL A 238 -0.76 -9.42 36.24
N LYS A 239 -1.72 -8.85 36.97
CA LYS A 239 -2.02 -7.41 36.94
C LYS A 239 -0.79 -6.56 37.29
N GLU A 240 -0.11 -6.87 38.38
CA GLU A 240 1.10 -6.16 38.77
C GLU A 240 2.23 -6.39 37.75
N LEU A 241 2.36 -7.58 37.18
CA LEU A 241 3.35 -7.84 36.12
C LEU A 241 3.09 -6.97 34.87
N PHE A 242 1.82 -6.78 34.49
CA PHE A 242 1.47 -5.84 33.42
C PHE A 242 1.84 -4.39 33.77
N TYR A 243 1.58 -3.93 35.00
CA TYR A 243 2.00 -2.60 35.44
C TYR A 243 3.53 -2.45 35.44
N LEU A 244 4.26 -3.48 35.87
CA LEU A 244 5.71 -3.46 35.88
C LEU A 244 6.30 -3.33 34.46
N ILE A 245 5.78 -4.13 33.51
CA ILE A 245 6.31 -4.17 32.14
C ILE A 245 5.84 -2.95 31.33
N TYR A 246 4.55 -2.64 31.35
CA TYR A 246 3.92 -1.75 30.37
C TYR A 246 3.53 -0.36 30.89
N SER A 247 3.60 -0.07 32.20
CA SER A 247 3.26 1.26 32.68
C SER A 247 4.27 2.33 32.20
N ARG A 248 3.80 3.56 32.00
CA ARG A 248 4.63 4.67 31.49
C ARG A 248 5.43 5.39 32.58
N THR A 249 5.00 5.30 33.84
CA THR A 249 5.58 6.05 34.96
C THR A 249 6.42 5.16 35.87
N PHE A 250 7.58 5.66 36.29
CA PHE A 250 8.48 4.95 37.21
C PHE A 250 7.79 4.55 38.53
N PHE A 251 6.96 5.42 39.10
CA PHE A 251 6.27 5.16 40.36
C PHE A 251 5.37 3.92 40.30
N LEU A 252 4.56 3.78 39.24
CA LEU A 252 3.71 2.59 39.05
C LEU A 252 4.53 1.31 38.82
N LYS A 253 5.67 1.39 38.13
CA LYS A 253 6.59 0.24 38.01
C LYS A 253 7.16 -0.17 39.36
N TRP A 254 7.56 0.82 40.16
CA TRP A 254 8.10 0.58 41.50
C TRP A 254 7.07 -0.01 42.44
N GLU A 255 5.86 0.53 42.44
CA GLU A 255 4.74 0.00 43.23
C GLU A 255 4.38 -1.43 42.80
N ALA A 256 4.32 -1.69 41.50
CA ALA A 256 4.08 -3.03 40.98
C ALA A 256 5.18 -4.03 41.38
N LEU A 257 6.46 -3.61 41.32
CA LEU A 257 7.57 -4.43 41.77
C LEU A 257 7.47 -4.74 43.26
N ARG A 258 7.16 -3.74 44.09
CA ARG A 258 6.94 -3.91 45.54
C ARG A 258 5.82 -4.92 45.78
N ASN A 259 4.69 -4.79 45.09
CA ASN A 259 3.53 -5.66 45.25
C ASN A 259 3.83 -7.10 44.82
N ILE A 260 4.58 -7.30 43.72
CA ILE A 260 5.06 -8.62 43.28
C ILE A 260 5.98 -9.26 44.33
N MET A 261 6.94 -8.50 44.86
CA MET A 261 7.85 -8.98 45.91
C MET A 261 7.09 -9.39 47.17
N ILE A 262 6.09 -8.59 47.57
CA ILE A 262 5.22 -8.91 48.69
C ILE A 262 4.47 -10.24 48.45
N MET A 263 3.87 -10.43 47.27
CA MET A 263 3.15 -11.68 46.94
C MET A 263 4.07 -12.91 46.98
N HIS A 264 5.34 -12.78 46.55
CA HIS A 264 6.33 -13.85 46.65
C HIS A 264 6.72 -14.17 48.10
N VAL A 265 6.84 -13.15 48.97
CA VAL A 265 7.14 -13.35 50.39
C VAL A 265 5.99 -14.04 51.10
N TYR A 266 4.73 -13.60 50.91
CA TYR A 266 3.56 -14.24 51.53
C TYR A 266 3.42 -15.72 51.13
N GLN A 267 3.74 -16.04 49.88
CA GLN A 267 3.67 -17.42 49.37
C GLN A 267 4.78 -18.33 49.94
N ALA A 268 5.92 -17.77 50.38
CA ALA A 268 6.96 -18.54 51.06
C ALA A 268 6.54 -19.05 52.45
N PHE A 269 5.48 -18.45 53.03
CA PHE A 269 4.92 -18.82 54.34
C PHE A 269 3.64 -19.66 54.27
N GLU A 270 3.02 -19.78 53.10
CA GLU A 270 1.90 -20.71 52.92
C GLU A 270 2.44 -22.13 52.71
N PRO A 271 1.99 -23.13 53.50
CA PRO A 271 2.33 -24.51 53.23
C PRO A 271 1.86 -24.84 51.81
N THR A 272 2.75 -25.46 51.01
CA THR A 272 2.35 -26.15 49.80
C THR A 272 1.12 -26.99 50.12
N PRO A 273 0.05 -26.99 49.30
CA PRO A 273 -0.98 -28.00 49.42
C PRO A 273 -0.30 -29.36 49.22
N ARG A 274 0.14 -29.99 50.31
CA ARG A 274 0.47 -31.40 50.34
C ARG A 274 -0.88 -32.08 50.33
N ALA A 275 -1.04 -32.95 49.33
CA ALA A 275 -2.17 -33.83 49.13
C ALA A 275 -3.47 -33.18 48.63
N ILE A 276 -3.56 -33.04 47.30
CA ILE A 276 -4.76 -33.52 46.58
C ILE A 276 -4.61 -35.05 46.29
N ASP A 277 -3.65 -35.71 46.94
CA ASP A 277 -3.17 -37.09 46.70
C ASP A 277 -3.80 -38.14 47.63
N LYS A 278 -5.13 -38.18 47.74
CA LYS A 278 -5.79 -39.45 48.11
C LYS A 278 -7.24 -39.50 47.70
N TYR A 279 -8.02 -38.47 48.04
CA TYR A 279 -9.46 -38.46 47.78
C TYR A 279 -9.79 -38.42 46.28
N LEU A 280 -9.04 -37.66 45.48
CA LEU A 280 -9.29 -37.55 44.04
C LEU A 280 -8.80 -38.79 43.26
N VAL A 281 -7.72 -39.43 43.73
CA VAL A 281 -7.26 -40.71 43.19
C VAL A 281 -8.21 -41.85 43.58
N GLU A 282 -8.68 -41.90 44.83
CA GLU A 282 -9.69 -42.88 45.29
C GLU A 282 -11.04 -42.69 44.56
N CYS A 283 -11.48 -41.45 44.30
CA CYS A 283 -12.69 -41.21 43.51
C CYS A 283 -12.53 -41.64 42.04
N LEU A 284 -11.37 -41.37 41.42
CA LEU A 284 -11.11 -41.79 40.04
C LEU A 284 -10.94 -43.31 39.91
N GLU A 285 -10.33 -43.98 40.90
CA GLU A 285 -10.24 -45.44 40.95
C GLU A 285 -11.63 -46.07 41.14
N GLN A 286 -12.50 -45.49 41.97
CA GLN A 286 -13.88 -45.97 42.13
C GLN A 286 -14.72 -45.81 40.86
N GLU A 287 -14.57 -44.69 40.14
CA GLU A 287 -15.26 -44.49 38.85
C GLU A 287 -14.75 -45.45 37.76
N LEU A 288 -13.44 -45.77 37.74
CA LEU A 288 -12.87 -46.74 36.80
C LEU A 288 -13.36 -48.17 37.05
N VAL A 289 -13.46 -48.60 38.32
CA VAL A 289 -13.99 -49.92 38.68
C VAL A 289 -15.47 -50.06 38.33
N LEU A 290 -16.27 -49.00 38.52
CA LEU A 290 -17.67 -48.98 38.12
C LEU A 290 -17.83 -49.07 36.59
N ALA A 291 -16.98 -48.36 35.84
CA ALA A 291 -17.00 -48.39 34.38
C ALA A 291 -16.55 -49.74 33.79
N GLU A 292 -15.64 -50.46 34.44
CA GLU A 292 -15.23 -51.81 34.04
C GLU A 292 -16.31 -52.86 34.34
N ALA A 293 -17.00 -52.75 35.49
CA ALA A 293 -18.12 -53.64 35.84
C ALA A 293 -19.31 -53.49 34.88
N GLU A 294 -19.68 -52.26 34.50
CA GLU A 294 -20.72 -52.00 33.50
C GLU A 294 -20.34 -52.55 32.11
N ARG A 295 -19.04 -52.63 31.81
CA ARG A 295 -18.53 -53.14 30.53
C ARG A 295 -18.57 -54.67 30.47
N ASP A 296 -18.26 -55.36 31.56
CA ASP A 296 -18.32 -56.82 31.65
C ASP A 296 -19.77 -57.34 31.66
N ASP A 297 -20.69 -56.62 32.31
CA ASP A 297 -22.13 -56.93 32.26
C ASP A 297 -22.69 -56.79 30.83
N ALA A 298 -22.25 -55.77 30.08
CA ALA A 298 -22.64 -55.56 28.69
C ALA A 298 -22.09 -56.63 27.72
N VAL A 299 -20.94 -57.24 28.02
CA VAL A 299 -20.34 -58.32 27.22
C VAL A 299 -20.96 -59.68 27.53
N SER A 300 -21.54 -59.87 28.72
CA SER A 300 -22.22 -61.13 29.09
C SER A 300 -23.64 -61.29 28.53
N GLN A 301 -24.24 -60.20 28.03
CA GLN A 301 -25.61 -60.16 27.48
C GLN A 301 -25.68 -60.18 25.94
N THR A 302 -24.54 -60.40 25.27
CA THR A 302 -24.43 -60.65 23.81
C THR A 302 -23.88 -62.04 23.54
#